data_AF-V9GG12-F1
#
_entry.id   AF-V9GG12-F1
#
_cell.length_a   1.000
_cell.length_b   1.000
_cell.length_c   1.000
_cell.angle_alpha   90.00
_cell.angle_beta   90.00
_cell.angle_gamma   90.00
#
_symmetry.space_group_name_H-M   'P 1'
#
loop_
_entity.id
_entity.type
_entity.pdbx_description
1 polymer ?
#
loop_
_entity_poly.entity_id
_entity_poly.type
_entity_poly.pdbx_seq_one_letter_code
_entity_poly.pdbx_strand_id
1 'polypeptide(L)'
;MLGGFTKDLGIDLGTANTLVYVRGKGIVVREPSVVALRTDTKSIEAVGESAKKMIGRTPGNIQAIRPMKDGVIADFDTTATMIKYFIRQAQKQRSIFPRHPNVMVCVPSGITAVEQRAVEDATKQAGARELIRLKSRLRQPLAPIYRYGSRQAAWW
;
A
#
# COMPACT_ATOMS: atom_id res chain seq x y z
N MET A 1 6.32 -10.46 -31.69
CA MET A 1 6.13 -9.18 -30.96
C MET A 1 4.85 -9.28 -30.13
N LEU A 2 4.88 -8.84 -28.86
CA LEU A 2 3.77 -8.36 -27.99
C LEU A 2 4.02 -8.73 -26.51
N GLY A 3 5.10 -8.19 -25.94
CA GLY A 3 5.25 -8.13 -24.49
C GLY A 3 4.29 -7.10 -23.94
N GLY A 4 3.09 -7.53 -23.52
CA GLY A 4 2.11 -6.64 -22.92
C GLY A 4 2.69 -5.95 -21.68
N PHE A 5 2.68 -4.62 -21.66
CA PHE A 5 3.16 -3.80 -20.55
C PHE A 5 2.54 -4.28 -19.22
N THR A 6 3.33 -4.99 -18.40
CA THR A 6 2.96 -5.29 -17.02
C THR A 6 2.90 -3.97 -16.27
N LYS A 7 1.70 -3.58 -15.85
CA LYS A 7 1.47 -2.26 -15.23
C LYS A 7 1.87 -2.32 -13.77
N ASP A 8 3.10 -1.93 -13.47
CA ASP A 8 3.64 -1.92 -12.11
C ASP A 8 2.99 -0.84 -11.25
N LEU A 9 2.71 -1.19 -9.99
CA LEU A 9 2.24 -0.29 -8.94
C LEU A 9 3.37 -0.08 -7.92
N GLY A 10 3.56 1.16 -7.47
CA GLY A 10 4.39 1.48 -6.31
C GLY A 10 3.52 1.98 -5.16
N ILE A 11 3.77 1.51 -3.94
CA ILE A 11 3.06 1.93 -2.72
C ILE A 11 4.07 2.45 -1.71
N ASP A 12 3.88 3.70 -1.30
CA ASP A 12 4.62 4.34 -0.22
C ASP A 12 3.72 4.43 1.02
N LEU A 13 4.07 3.67 2.06
CA LEU A 13 3.35 3.59 3.32
C LEU A 13 3.91 4.61 4.31
N GLY A 14 3.41 5.84 4.24
CA GLY A 14 3.76 6.88 5.21
C GLY A 14 2.93 6.79 6.49
N THR A 15 3.49 7.27 7.60
CA THR A 15 2.77 7.43 8.88
C THR A 15 1.54 8.33 8.77
N ALA A 16 1.61 9.38 7.94
CA ALA A 16 0.50 10.32 7.75
C ALA A 16 -0.37 9.97 6.54
N ASN A 17 0.26 9.64 5.41
CA ASN A 17 -0.41 9.43 4.13
C ASN A 17 0.20 8.23 3.40
N THR A 18 -0.65 7.54 2.64
CA THR A 18 -0.26 6.50 1.70
C THR A 18 -0.38 7.02 0.28
N LEU A 19 0.63 6.74 -0.53
CA LEU A 19 0.65 7.08 -1.96
C LEU A 19 0.66 5.82 -2.80
N VAL A 20 -0.12 5.80 -3.88
CA VAL A 20 -0.03 4.77 -4.91
C VAL A 20 0.36 5.41 -6.23
N TYR A 21 1.45 4.93 -6.80
CA TYR A 21 1.96 5.29 -8.11
C TYR A 21 1.66 4.19 -9.12
N VAL A 22 1.29 4.59 -10.33
CA VAL A 22 1.12 3.70 -11.48
C VAL A 22 2.13 4.08 -12.55
N ARG A 23 2.90 3.09 -13.04
CA ARG A 23 3.81 3.28 -14.18
C ARG A 23 3.09 3.93 -15.35
N GLY A 24 3.61 5.07 -15.80
CA GLY A 24 3.08 5.84 -16.93
C GLY A 24 1.86 6.72 -16.61
N LYS A 25 1.39 6.76 -15.36
CA LYS A 25 0.31 7.67 -14.92
C LYS A 25 0.72 8.62 -13.78
N GLY A 26 1.77 8.29 -13.03
CA GLY A 26 2.12 9.08 -11.84
C GLY A 26 1.40 8.58 -10.59
N ILE A 27 1.27 9.46 -9.59
CA ILE A 27 0.54 9.20 -8.36
C ILE A 27 -0.95 9.27 -8.65
N VAL A 28 -1.66 8.15 -8.44
CA VAL A 28 -3.11 8.02 -8.71
C VAL A 28 -3.94 7.94 -7.43
N VAL A 29 -3.29 7.65 -6.29
CA VAL A 29 -3.89 7.68 -4.95
C VAL A 29 -2.99 8.47 -4.03
N ARG A 30 -3.59 9.37 -3.25
CA ARG A 30 -2.96 10.10 -2.16
C ARG A 30 -3.99 10.28 -1.07
N GLU A 31 -3.92 9.42 -0.05
CA GLU A 31 -4.92 9.41 1.03
C GLU A 31 -4.28 9.25 2.40
N PRO A 32 -4.97 9.68 3.48
CA PRO A 32 -4.52 9.48 4.85
C PRO A 32 -4.26 7.99 5.16
N SER A 33 -3.20 7.70 5.92
CA SER A 33 -2.93 6.36 6.43
C SER A 33 -3.79 6.08 7.67
N VAL A 34 -5.10 6.05 7.49
CA VAL A 34 -6.11 5.92 8.55
C VAL A 34 -7.09 4.82 8.17
N VAL A 35 -7.46 3.99 9.16
CA VAL A 35 -8.48 2.95 9.03
C VAL A 35 -9.50 3.13 10.14
N ALA A 36 -10.78 3.06 9.81
CA ALA A 36 -11.87 3.02 10.78
C ALA A 36 -12.36 1.58 10.89
N LEU A 37 -12.38 1.06 12.11
CA LEU A 37 -12.81 -0.31 12.41
C LEU A 37 -13.87 -0.35 13.50
N ARG A 38 -14.76 -1.32 13.38
CA ARG A 38 -15.71 -1.68 14.43
C ARG A 38 -14.96 -2.39 15.56
N THR A 39 -15.09 -1.93 16.80
CA THR A 39 -14.31 -2.44 17.93
C THR A 39 -14.76 -3.83 18.39
N ASP A 40 -16.03 -4.13 18.17
CA ASP A 40 -16.75 -5.37 18.49
C ASP A 40 -16.43 -6.51 17.51
N THR A 41 -16.46 -6.24 16.20
CA THR A 41 -16.23 -7.26 15.16
C THR A 41 -14.84 -7.23 14.55
N LYS A 42 -14.06 -6.17 14.82
CA LYS A 42 -12.83 -5.83 14.11
C LYS A 42 -13.03 -5.64 12.59
N SER A 43 -14.27 -5.48 12.13
CA SER A 43 -14.55 -5.22 10.71
C SER A 43 -14.12 -3.82 10.32
N ILE A 44 -13.64 -3.65 9.09
CA ILE A 44 -13.26 -2.35 8.56
C ILE A 44 -14.49 -1.64 8.00
N GLU A 45 -14.75 -0.44 8.49
CA GLU A 45 -15.81 0.45 8.02
C GLU A 45 -15.33 1.36 6.89
N ALA A 46 -14.13 1.90 7.04
CA ALA A 46 -13.56 2.83 6.08
C ALA A 46 -12.04 2.82 6.11
N VAL A 47 -11.44 3.26 5.01
CA VAL A 47 -10.00 3.51 4.88
C VAL A 47 -9.81 4.89 4.26
N GLY A 48 -8.71 5.55 4.58
CA GLY A 48 -8.29 6.78 3.92
C GLY A 48 -9.09 8.00 4.35
N GLU A 49 -9.52 8.83 3.40
CA GLU A 49 -10.25 10.07 3.70
C GLU A 49 -11.58 9.81 4.42
N SER A 50 -12.30 8.75 4.05
CA SER A 50 -13.54 8.36 4.72
C SER A 50 -13.29 7.99 6.18
N ALA A 51 -12.20 7.26 6.48
CA ALA A 51 -11.83 6.93 7.84
C ALA A 51 -11.38 8.16 8.64
N LYS A 52 -10.62 9.06 8.02
CA LYS A 52 -10.19 10.32 8.66
C LYS A 52 -11.37 11.20 9.06
N LYS A 53 -12.42 11.26 8.23
CA LYS A 53 -13.66 12.01 8.53
C LYS A 53 -14.43 11.43 9.72
N MET A 54 -14.19 10.18 10.09
CA MET A 54 -14.84 9.52 11.23
C MET A 54 -14.20 9.87 12.58
N ILE A 55 -12.98 10.43 12.59
CA ILE A 55 -12.27 10.80 13.83
C ILE A 55 -13.13 11.76 14.66
N GLY A 56 -13.48 11.33 15.87
CA GLY A 56 -14.29 12.12 16.81
C GLY A 56 -15.73 12.35 16.37
N ARG A 57 -16.23 11.61 15.36
CA ARG A 57 -17.56 11.81 14.76
C ARG A 57 -18.39 10.53 14.63
N THR A 58 -17.89 9.39 15.12
CA THR A 58 -18.58 8.10 15.07
C THR A 58 -19.01 7.60 16.45
N PRO A 59 -20.00 6.69 16.51
CA PRO A 59 -20.40 6.01 17.75
C PRO A 59 -19.21 5.31 18.42
N GLY A 60 -19.32 5.07 19.74
CA GLY A 60 -18.22 4.54 20.56
C GLY A 60 -17.68 3.17 20.13
N ASN A 61 -18.42 2.41 19.31
CA ASN A 61 -17.96 1.13 18.76
C ASN A 61 -17.22 1.26 17.42
N ILE A 62 -16.96 2.46 16.91
CA ILE A 62 -16.11 2.69 15.73
C ILE A 62 -14.89 3.50 16.14
N GLN A 63 -13.72 2.91 15.90
CA GLN A 63 -12.44 3.52 16.22
C GLN A 63 -11.66 3.80 14.93
N ALA A 64 -11.23 5.04 14.76
CA ALA A 64 -10.27 5.42 13.71
C ALA A 64 -8.84 5.30 14.25
N ILE A 65 -8.02 4.49 13.59
CA ILE A 65 -6.64 4.21 13.96
C ILE A 65 -5.67 4.53 12.82
N ARG A 66 -4.42 4.80 13.18
CA ARG A 66 -3.29 4.88 12.24
C ARG A 66 -2.44 3.62 12.40
N PRO A 67 -2.45 2.71 11.42
CA PRO A 67 -1.71 1.46 11.56
C PRO A 67 -0.20 1.62 11.31
N MET A 68 0.21 2.78 10.82
CA MET A 68 1.61 3.21 10.70
C MET A 68 1.91 4.25 11.78
N LYS A 69 3.03 4.14 12.49
CA LYS A 69 3.47 5.08 13.53
C LYS A 69 4.99 5.24 13.48
N ASP A 70 5.50 6.47 13.54
CA ASP A 70 6.94 6.77 13.59
C ASP A 70 7.80 6.04 12.54
N GLY A 71 7.26 5.92 11.33
CA GLY A 71 7.91 5.22 10.22
C GLY A 71 7.92 3.69 10.32
N VAL A 72 7.25 3.10 11.31
CA VAL A 72 7.06 1.65 11.46
C VAL A 72 5.59 1.25 11.28
N ILE A 73 5.36 -0.03 11.01
CA ILE A 73 4.02 -0.62 11.05
C ILE A 73 3.72 -0.94 12.52
N ALA A 74 2.69 -0.31 13.08
CA ALA A 74 2.24 -0.54 14.45
C ALA A 74 1.12 -1.60 14.53
N ASP A 75 0.38 -1.80 13.44
CA ASP A 75 -0.65 -2.82 13.30
C ASP A 75 -0.57 -3.43 11.89
N PHE A 76 -0.15 -4.69 11.82
CA PHE A 76 0.11 -5.39 10.55
C PHE A 76 -1.16 -5.77 9.81
N ASP A 77 -2.17 -6.30 10.50
CA ASP A 77 -3.41 -6.75 9.88
C ASP A 77 -4.21 -5.56 9.33
N THR A 78 -4.23 -4.46 10.08
CA THR A 78 -4.83 -3.22 9.62
C THR A 78 -4.05 -2.62 8.45
N THR A 79 -2.70 -2.64 8.49
CA THR A 79 -1.87 -2.18 7.36
C THR A 79 -2.08 -3.02 6.10
N ALA A 80 -2.09 -4.33 6.24
CA ALA A 80 -2.39 -5.29 5.18
C ALA A 80 -3.72 -4.96 4.49
N THR A 81 -4.77 -4.69 5.27
CA THR A 81 -6.06 -4.35 4.69
C THR A 81 -6.07 -2.97 4.04
N MET A 82 -5.38 -2.00 4.62
CA MET A 82 -5.20 -0.67 4.03
C MET A 82 -4.47 -0.74 2.67
N ILE A 83 -3.40 -1.54 2.58
CA ILE A 83 -2.69 -1.81 1.31
C ILE A 83 -3.66 -2.41 0.28
N LYS A 84 -4.42 -3.43 0.68
CA LYS A 84 -5.41 -4.08 -0.20
C LYS A 84 -6.46 -3.09 -0.71
N TYR A 85 -6.94 -2.21 0.15
CA TYR A 85 -7.87 -1.13 -0.24
C TYR A 85 -7.26 -0.22 -1.30
N PHE A 86 -6.05 0.30 -1.07
CA PHE A 86 -5.41 1.24 -2.00
C PHE A 86 -5.00 0.60 -3.34
N ILE A 87 -4.59 -0.67 -3.35
CA ILE A 87 -4.36 -1.43 -4.60
C ILE A 87 -5.65 -1.50 -5.40
N ARG A 88 -6.77 -1.88 -4.77
CA ARG A 88 -8.06 -2.00 -5.44
C ARG A 88 -8.55 -0.64 -5.94
N GLN A 89 -8.34 0.43 -5.18
CA GLN A 89 -8.69 1.78 -5.60
C GLN A 89 -7.89 2.22 -6.84
N ALA A 90 -6.57 1.99 -6.84
CA ALA A 90 -5.72 2.27 -8.00
C ALA A 90 -6.07 1.41 -9.23
N GLN A 91 -6.61 0.20 -9.03
CA GLN A 91 -7.10 -0.67 -10.09
C GLN A 91 -8.47 -0.25 -10.63
N LYS A 92 -9.39 0.30 -9.81
CA LYS A 92 -10.71 0.78 -10.25
C LYS A 92 -10.63 1.91 -11.28
N GLN A 93 -9.56 2.69 -11.28
CA GLN A 93 -9.27 3.68 -12.33
C GLN A 93 -8.79 3.03 -13.66
N ARG A 94 -9.05 1.73 -13.90
CA ARG A 94 -8.62 0.99 -15.10
C ARG A 94 -9.82 0.40 -15.85
N SER A 95 -9.59 0.21 -17.15
CA SER A 95 -10.50 -0.34 -18.16
C SER A 95 -10.91 -1.81 -17.89
N ILE A 96 -11.90 -2.27 -18.65
CA ILE A 96 -12.81 -3.43 -18.53
C ILE A 96 -12.11 -4.80 -18.33
N PHE A 97 -10.79 -4.91 -18.57
CA PHE A 97 -10.02 -6.14 -18.37
C PHE A 97 -9.04 -6.01 -17.18
N PRO A 98 -9.35 -6.59 -16.01
CA PRO A 98 -8.47 -6.55 -14.85
C PRO A 98 -7.23 -7.42 -15.10
N ARG A 99 -6.06 -6.78 -15.19
CA ARG A 99 -4.76 -7.46 -15.20
C ARG A 99 -4.12 -7.37 -13.81
N HIS A 100 -3.58 -8.49 -13.32
CA HIS A 100 -2.81 -8.56 -12.08
C HIS A 100 -1.50 -7.75 -12.21
N PRO A 101 -1.33 -6.65 -11.46
CA PRO A 101 -0.12 -5.83 -11.53
C PRO A 101 1.02 -6.47 -10.73
N ASN A 102 2.28 -6.19 -11.10
CA ASN A 102 3.37 -6.33 -10.14
C ASN A 102 3.28 -5.14 -9.18
N VAL A 103 3.45 -5.38 -7.88
CA VAL A 103 3.34 -4.35 -6.86
C VAL A 103 4.67 -4.23 -6.14
N MET A 104 5.12 -3.00 -5.92
CA MET A 104 6.26 -2.70 -5.07
C MET A 104 5.76 -1.97 -3.83
N VAL A 105 6.13 -2.47 -2.64
CA VAL A 105 5.76 -1.83 -1.36
C VAL A 105 7.03 -1.45 -0.62
N CYS A 106 7.14 -0.19 -0.23
CA CYS A 106 8.16 0.25 0.71
C CYS A 106 7.74 -0.14 2.13
N VAL A 107 8.54 -1.00 2.76
CA VAL A 107 8.33 -1.44 4.14
C VAL A 107 9.42 -0.86 5.05
N PRO A 108 9.09 -0.57 6.32
CA PRO A 108 10.06 -0.07 7.29
C PRO A 108 11.28 -0.99 7.43
N SER A 109 12.48 -0.43 7.65
CA SER A 109 13.70 -1.22 7.79
C SER A 109 13.72 -2.14 9.02
N GLY A 110 12.89 -1.87 10.03
CA GLY A 110 12.76 -2.64 11.27
C GLY A 110 11.71 -3.74 11.26
N ILE A 111 11.12 -4.05 10.10
CA ILE A 111 10.10 -5.11 9.97
C ILE A 111 10.70 -6.51 10.23
N THR A 112 9.99 -7.35 10.99
CA THR A 112 10.38 -8.76 11.21
C THR A 112 9.99 -9.64 10.02
N ALA A 113 10.51 -10.87 9.93
CA ALA A 113 10.20 -11.78 8.82
C ALA A 113 8.72 -12.20 8.78
N VAL A 114 8.08 -12.36 9.94
CA VAL A 114 6.65 -12.74 10.06
C VAL A 114 5.76 -11.59 9.59
N GLU A 115 6.05 -10.39 10.08
CA GLU A 115 5.40 -9.14 9.69
C GLU A 115 5.54 -8.86 8.19
N GLN A 116 6.74 -9.09 7.67
CA GLN A 116 7.01 -8.99 6.26
C GLN A 116 6.11 -9.94 5.48
N ARG A 117 6.00 -11.21 5.89
CA ARG A 117 5.14 -12.24 5.27
C ARG A 117 3.69 -11.79 5.18
N ALA A 118 3.15 -11.22 6.25
CA ALA A 118 1.78 -10.73 6.31
C ALA A 118 1.52 -9.62 5.26
N VAL A 119 2.47 -8.69 5.08
CA VAL A 119 2.38 -7.65 4.04
C VAL A 119 2.40 -8.26 2.62
N GLU A 120 3.18 -9.33 2.40
CA GLU A 120 3.20 -10.03 1.11
C GLU A 120 1.88 -10.70 0.79
N ASP A 121 1.34 -11.43 1.76
CA ASP A 121 0.12 -12.19 1.59
C ASP A 121 -1.06 -11.25 1.37
N ALA A 122 -1.13 -10.14 2.11
CA ALA A 122 -2.12 -9.09 1.89
C ALA A 122 -2.03 -8.48 0.48
N THR A 123 -0.81 -8.21 0.01
CA THR A 123 -0.58 -7.64 -1.32
C THR A 123 -0.98 -8.62 -2.43
N LYS A 124 -0.64 -9.92 -2.28
CA LYS A 124 -1.07 -10.97 -3.21
C LYS A 124 -2.58 -11.14 -3.21
N GLN A 125 -3.22 -11.18 -2.04
CA GLN A 125 -4.68 -11.24 -1.90
C GLN A 125 -5.39 -10.00 -2.48
N ALA A 126 -4.70 -8.88 -2.61
CA ALA A 126 -5.19 -7.69 -3.30
C ALA A 126 -5.13 -7.81 -4.84
N GLY A 127 -4.66 -8.94 -5.36
CA GLY A 127 -4.57 -9.22 -6.79
C GLY A 127 -3.21 -8.88 -7.39
N ALA A 128 -2.17 -8.65 -6.59
CA ALA A 128 -0.80 -8.52 -7.08
C ALA A 128 -0.28 -9.85 -7.64
N ARG A 129 0.41 -9.80 -8.77
CA ARG A 129 1.09 -10.97 -9.35
C ARG A 129 2.41 -11.27 -8.63
N GLU A 130 3.15 -10.23 -8.29
CA GLU A 130 4.45 -10.30 -7.65
C GLU A 130 4.62 -9.11 -6.70
N LEU A 131 5.33 -9.32 -5.58
CA LEU A 131 5.67 -8.26 -4.62
C LEU A 131 7.18 -8.03 -4.60
N ILE A 132 7.59 -6.81 -4.93
CA ILE A 132 8.96 -6.31 -4.75
C ILE A 132 9.01 -5.47 -3.47
N ARG A 133 9.99 -5.73 -2.61
CA ARG A 133 10.12 -5.06 -1.29
C ARG A 133 11.31 -4.12 -1.28
N LEU A 134 11.10 -2.95 -0.69
CA LEU A 134 12.17 -1.98 -0.43
C LEU A 134 12.21 -1.63 1.05
N LYS A 135 13.41 -1.63 1.65
CA LYS A 135 13.62 -1.18 3.04
C LYS A 135 13.72 0.35 3.09
N SER A 136 13.02 0.98 4.03
CA SER A 136 12.80 2.44 4.12
C SER A 136 14.02 3.35 4.38
N ARG A 137 15.26 2.86 4.35
CA ARG A 137 16.47 3.69 4.57
C ARG A 137 16.78 4.63 3.39
N LEU A 138 16.16 4.41 2.23
CA LEU A 138 16.28 5.25 1.04
C LEU A 138 15.01 6.10 0.89
N ARG A 139 14.93 7.21 1.62
CA ARG A 139 13.81 8.15 1.49
C ARG A 139 14.06 9.05 0.28
N GLN A 140 13.54 8.65 -0.87
CA GLN A 140 13.33 9.50 -2.04
C GLN A 140 12.00 9.02 -2.65
N PRO A 141 11.03 9.89 -2.91
CA PRO A 141 9.61 9.50 -2.91
C PRO A 141 9.15 8.80 -4.22
N LEU A 142 9.82 7.73 -4.69
CA LEU A 142 9.68 7.06 -6.01
C LEU A 142 10.56 7.63 -7.14
N ALA A 143 11.77 8.06 -6.89
CA ALA A 143 12.66 8.73 -7.86
C ALA A 143 13.47 7.86 -8.84
N PRO A 144 13.09 6.65 -9.28
CA PRO A 144 11.97 6.29 -10.15
C PRO A 144 11.35 4.93 -9.66
N ILE A 145 10.92 3.99 -10.51
CA ILE A 145 10.71 2.57 -10.14
C ILE A 145 12.09 1.89 -9.96
N TYR A 146 12.96 2.47 -9.13
CA TYR A 146 14.44 2.42 -9.07
C TYR A 146 15.14 1.22 -9.72
N ARG A 147 15.54 1.46 -10.98
CA ARG A 147 16.46 0.69 -11.83
C ARG A 147 16.12 -0.76 -12.20
N TYR A 148 15.07 -1.38 -11.66
CA TYR A 148 14.72 -2.78 -11.97
C TYR A 148 13.60 -2.92 -13.01
N GLY A 149 13.95 -2.65 -14.26
CA GLY A 149 13.72 -3.64 -15.32
C GLY A 149 15.02 -4.24 -15.83
N SER A 150 16.18 -3.67 -15.46
CA SER A 150 17.47 -4.13 -15.96
C SER A 150 18.05 -5.21 -15.07
N ARG A 151 18.25 -6.38 -15.67
CA ARG A 151 19.41 -7.20 -15.37
C ARG A 151 20.62 -6.25 -15.23
N GLN A 152 21.32 -6.31 -14.10
CA GLN A 152 22.38 -5.39 -13.65
C GLN A 152 21.89 -4.18 -12.83
N ALA A 153 21.88 -4.41 -11.51
CA ALA A 153 22.17 -3.37 -10.55
C ALA A 153 23.63 -2.93 -10.74
N ALA A 154 23.85 -1.67 -11.09
CA ALA A 154 25.15 -1.02 -10.99
C ALA A 154 24.95 0.47 -10.74
N TRP A 155 25.67 0.99 -9.76
CA TRP A 155 25.86 2.39 -9.33
C TRP A 155 24.89 2.92 -8.28
N TRP A 156 25.49 3.17 -7.11
CA TRP A 156 25.02 3.72 -5.82
C TRP A 156 24.39 2.72 -4.86
#